data_AF-A0A1X0JWC9-F1
#
_entry.id   AF-A0A1X0JWC9-F1
#
_cell.length_a   1.000
_cell.length_b   1.000
_cell.length_c   1.000
_cell.angle_alpha   90.00
_cell.angle_beta   90.00
_cell.angle_gamma   90.00
#
_symmetry.space_group_name_H-M   'P 1'
#
loop_
_entity.id
_entity.type
_entity.pdbx_description
1 polymer ?
#
loop_
_entity_poly.entity_id
_entity_poly.type
_entity_poly.pdbx_seq_one_letter_code
_entity_poly.pdbx_strand_id
1 'polypeptide(L)' 'MFDVARALVLGALGNDRFVESPGAFEEDSVGRMLSDLIATCWPGVPVATLRSRSLDESPRFNAELQARFGVIG' A
#
# COMPACT_ATOMS: atom_id res chain seq x y z
N MET A 1 14.13 -5.75 5.88
CA MET A 1 12.72 -6.20 5.75
C MET A 1 11.82 -5.07 5.27
N PHE A 2 11.94 -3.85 5.82
CA PHE A 2 11.19 -2.67 5.38
C PHE A 2 11.30 -2.36 3.88
N ASP A 3 12.48 -2.49 3.26
CA ASP A 3 12.63 -2.19 1.82
C ASP A 3 11.79 -3.09 0.90
N VAL A 4 11.55 -4.35 1.29
CA VAL A 4 10.71 -5.26 0.51
C VAL A 4 9.25 -4.86 0.62
N ALA A 5 8.76 -4.61 1.84
CA ALA A 5 7.41 -4.12 2.07
C ALA A 5 7.17 -2.78 1.35
N ARG A 6 8.15 -1.88 1.40
CA ARG A 6 8.11 -0.60 0.71
C ARG A 6 8.04 -0.77 -0.81
N ALA A 7 8.89 -1.61 -1.39
CA ALA A 7 8.85 -1.88 -2.82
C ALA A 7 7.51 -2.46 -3.27
N LEU A 8 6.94 -3.40 -2.50
CA LEU A 8 5.64 -4.00 -2.83
C LEU A 8 4.49 -2.99 -2.76
N VAL A 9 4.42 -2.18 -1.70
CA VAL A 9 3.38 -1.16 -1.55
C VAL A 9 3.50 -0.11 -2.65
N LEU A 10 4.70 0.40 -2.91
CA LEU A 10 4.92 1.39 -3.98
C LEU A 10 4.63 0.80 -5.36
N GLY A 11 5.00 -0.46 -5.60
CA GLY A 11 4.68 -1.16 -6.84
C GLY A 11 3.17 -1.33 -7.06
N ALA A 12 2.42 -1.63 -5.99
CA ALA A 12 0.97 -1.71 -6.04
C ALA A 12 0.32 -0.34 -6.31
N LEU A 13 0.80 0.72 -5.65
CA LEU A 13 0.32 2.09 -5.90
C LEU A 13 0.70 2.62 -7.29
N GLY A 14 1.76 2.10 -7.89
CA GLY A 14 2.15 2.38 -9.27
C GLY A 14 1.33 1.63 -10.32
N ASN A 15 0.49 0.67 -9.92
CA ASN A 15 -0.32 -0.14 -10.83
C ASN A 15 -1.75 0.42 -10.93
N ASP A 16 -2.14 0.89 -12.11
CA ASP A 16 -3.46 1.50 -12.33
C ASP A 16 -4.61 0.56 -11.99
N ARG A 17 -4.54 -0.70 -12.43
CA ARG A 17 -5.56 -1.72 -12.15
C ARG A 17 -5.71 -1.96 -10.64
N PHE A 18 -4.60 -1.96 -9.90
CA PHE A 18 -4.63 -2.12 -8.45
C PHE A 18 -5.28 -0.92 -7.76
N VAL A 19 -4.99 0.29 -8.23
CA VAL A 19 -5.52 1.53 -7.64
C VAL A 19 -7.02 1.68 -7.92
N GLU A 20 -7.46 1.34 -9.13
CA GLU A 20 -8.86 1.42 -9.55
C GLU A 20 -9.73 0.33 -8.92
N SER A 21 -9.19 -0.87 -8.70
CA SER A 21 -9.96 -2.04 -8.24
C SER A 21 -9.13 -2.97 -7.35
N PRO A 22 -8.70 -2.51 -6.15
CA PRO A 22 -7.85 -3.28 -5.25
C PRO A 22 -8.53 -4.57 -4.73
N GLY A 23 -9.87 -4.58 -4.65
CA GLY A 23 -10.66 -5.75 -4.24
C GLY A 23 -10.98 -6.74 -5.37
N ALA A 24 -10.59 -6.47 -6.61
CA ALA A 24 -10.87 -7.35 -7.75
C ALA A 24 -9.85 -8.49 -7.94
N PHE A 25 -8.85 -8.57 -7.06
CA PHE A 25 -7.83 -9.59 -7.07
C PHE A 25 -8.31 -10.82 -6.29
N GLU A 26 -8.01 -12.01 -6.82
CA GLU A 26 -8.41 -13.30 -6.21
C GLU A 26 -7.81 -13.49 -4.82
N GLU A 27 -8.51 -14.23 -3.95
CA GLU A 27 -8.18 -14.36 -2.53
C GLU A 27 -6.73 -14.80 -2.26
N ASP A 28 -6.23 -15.75 -3.05
CA ASP A 28 -4.87 -16.30 -2.92
C ASP A 28 -3.80 -15.52 -3.71
N SER A 29 -4.16 -14.38 -4.29
CA SER A 29 -3.23 -13.57 -5.07
C SER A 29 -2.46 -12.58 -4.21
N VAL A 30 -1.26 -12.22 -4.68
CA VAL A 30 -0.45 -11.15 -4.09
C VAL A 30 -1.22 -9.82 -4.06
N GLY A 31 -2.06 -9.57 -5.07
CA GLY A 31 -2.91 -8.37 -5.10
C GLY A 31 -3.89 -8.32 -3.93
N ARG A 32 -4.56 -9.44 -3.62
CA ARG A 32 -5.43 -9.51 -2.44
C ARG A 32 -4.65 -9.28 -1.15
N MET A 33 -3.52 -9.97 -0.98
CA MET A 33 -2.67 -9.82 0.20
C MET A 33 -2.25 -8.36 0.42
N LEU A 34 -1.85 -7.65 -0.65
CA LEU A 34 -1.47 -6.24 -0.59
C LEU A 34 -2.66 -5.32 -0.31
N SER A 35 -3.84 -5.62 -0.87
CA SER A 35 -5.07 -4.88 -0.58
C SER A 35 -5.43 -4.97 0.91
N ASP A 36 -5.37 -6.17 1.50
CA ASP A 36 -5.69 -6.38 2.91
C ASP A 36 -4.67 -5.72 3.84
N LEU A 37 -3.39 -5.80 3.47
CA LEU A 37 -2.31 -5.13 4.19
C LEU A 37 -2.48 -3.60 4.18
N ILE A 38 -2.81 -3.03 3.01
CA ILE A 38 -3.09 -1.59 2.88
C ILE A 38 -4.32 -1.20 3.69
N ALA A 39 -5.40 -1.98 3.65
CA ALA A 39 -6.60 -1.72 4.43
C ALA A 39 -6.35 -1.79 5.95
N THR A 40 -5.48 -2.70 6.39
CA THR A 40 -5.06 -2.81 7.80
C THR A 40 -4.23 -1.60 8.23
N CYS A 41 -3.29 -1.19 7.40
CA CYS A 41 -2.42 -0.06 7.66
C CYS A 41 -3.20 1.28 7.63
N TRP A 42 -4.08 1.46 6.65
CA TRP A 42 -4.85 2.69 6.44
C TRP A 42 -6.36 2.40 6.37
N PRO A 43 -6.99 2.10 7.52
CA PRO A 43 -8.41 1.79 7.54
C PRO A 43 -9.24 2.97 7.01
N GLY A 44 -10.08 2.68 6.02
CA GLY A 44 -10.98 3.66 5.40
C GLY A 44 -10.34 4.65 4.44
N VAL A 45 -9.03 4.55 4.17
CA VAL A 45 -8.36 5.44 3.20
C VAL A 45 -8.38 4.80 1.80
N PRO A 46 -8.91 5.48 0.77
CA PRO A 46 -8.89 4.96 -0.59
C PRO A 46 -7.46 4.77 -1.12
N VAL A 47 -7.24 3.68 -1.87
CA VAL A 47 -5.93 3.38 -2.48
C VAL A 47 -5.47 4.49 -3.42
N ALA A 48 -6.40 5.12 -4.15
CA ALA A 48 -6.11 6.30 -4.99
C ALA A 48 -5.54 7.48 -4.19
N THR A 49 -6.05 7.72 -2.98
CA THR A 49 -5.52 8.76 -2.08
C THR A 49 -4.10 8.41 -1.64
N LEU A 50 -3.82 7.14 -1.34
CA LEU A 50 -2.46 6.69 -0.99
C LEU A 50 -1.49 6.84 -2.17
N ARG A 51 -1.95 6.59 -3.40
CA ARG A 51 -1.16 6.85 -4.61
C ARG A 51 -0.77 8.32 -4.70
N SER A 52 -1.73 9.24 -4.61
CA SER A 52 -1.44 10.68 -4.63
C SER A 52 -0.43 11.06 -3.56
N ARG A 53 -0.62 10.59 -2.32
CA ARG A 53 0.31 10.85 -1.21
C ARG A 53 1.71 10.28 -1.44
N SER A 54 1.82 9.11 -2.08
CA SER A 54 3.12 8.51 -2.41
C SER A 54 3.92 9.33 -3.42
N LEU A 55 3.23 10.11 -4.27
CA LEU A 55 3.80 10.99 -5.29
C LEU A 55 4.08 12.39 -4.73
N ASP A 56 3.07 13.01 -4.14
CA ASP A 56 3.10 14.42 -3.72
C ASP A 56 3.83 14.63 -2.39
N GLU A 57 3.75 13.64 -1.49
CA GLU A 57 4.29 13.72 -0.12
C GLU A 57 5.24 12.55 0.18
N SER A 58 6.02 12.11 -0.82
CA SER A 58 6.81 10.87 -0.76
C SER A 58 7.65 10.69 0.53
N PRO A 59 8.37 11.70 1.05
CA PRO A 59 9.12 11.54 2.32
C PRO A 59 8.21 11.28 3.51
N ARG A 60 7.07 11.99 3.60
CA ARG A 60 6.08 11.82 4.68
C ARG A 60 5.41 10.45 4.58
N PHE A 61 5.01 10.05 3.38
CA PHE A 61 4.42 8.74 3.11
C PHE A 61 5.37 7.61 3.51
N ASN A 62 6.66 7.70 3.13
CA ASN A 62 7.65 6.68 3.48
C ASN A 62 7.91 6.58 4.99
N ALA A 63 7.94 7.71 5.71
CA ALA A 63 8.08 7.70 7.17
C ALA A 63 6.87 7.03 7.84
N GLU A 64 5.66 7.32 7.36
CA GLU A 64 4.41 6.74 7.85
C GLU A 64 4.33 5.24 7.56
N LEU A 65 4.78 4.82 6.37
CA LEU A 65 4.91 3.43 5.98
C LEU A 65 5.89 2.70 6.91
N GLN A 66 7.05 3.30 7.19
CA GLN A 66 8.05 2.73 8.10
C GLN A 66 7.50 2.56 9.51
N ALA A 67 6.76 3.54 10.02
CA ALA A 67 6.15 3.46 11.34
C ALA A 67 5.15 2.29 11.44
N ARG A 68 4.35 2.06 10.39
CA ARG A 68 3.38 0.94 10.39
C ARG A 68 4.03 -0.43 10.33
N PHE A 69 5.00 -0.61 9.43
CA PHE A 69 5.71 -1.88 9.31
C PHE A 69 6.69 -2.13 10.46
N GLY A 70 7.15 -1.08 11.15
CA GLY A 70 7.96 -1.19 12.37
C GLY A 70 7.15 -1.57 13.62
N VAL A 71 5.83 -1.41 13.61
CA VAL A 71 4.92 -1.83 14.69
C VAL A 71 4.42 -3.27 14.50
N ILE A 72 4.41 -3.76 13.26
CA ILE A 72 3.99 -5.13 12.89
C ILE A 72 5.14 -6.14 13.03
N GLY A 73 6.36 -5.68 13.36
CA GLY A 73 7.57 -6.49 13.54
C GLY A 73 7.88 -6.86 14.99
#